data_AF-A0A7Y2EDQ0-F1
#
_entry.id   AF-A0A7Y2EDQ0-F1
#
_cell.length_a   1.000
_cell.length_b   1.000
_cell.length_c   1.000
_cell.angle_alpha   90.00
_cell.angle_beta   90.00
_cell.angle_gamma   90.00
#
_symmetry.space_group_name_H-M   'P 1'
#
loop_
_entity.id
_entity.type
_entity.pdbx_description
1 polymer ?
#
loop_
_entity_poly.entity_id
_entity_poly.type
_entity_poly.pdbx_seq_one_letter_code
_entity_poly.pdbx_strand_id
1 'polypeptide(L)'
;MPTEPNLGEALAALKSYPLLDAIRQRRSRRFSLGARLTGSGLGYQSKSPPHPLSETEEALLVFAAAGINGFCLSELPMDGGGEPESGGGNVMAALTGRTIASADAIHATTLIVINDEATWMIKRPQDFAAGEIAELAGLAAAGQMNEVYRRSRIKIRDGRTTVARQVPTLFPFNKWSTNLPGTTYFLPVGDLTAMYINVLLSSFDEEVNLYIADERN
;
A
#
# COMPACT_ATOMS: atom_id res chain seq x y z
N MET A 1 -31.26 5.63 -5.63
CA MET A 1 -29.89 5.21 -5.29
C MET A 1 -29.14 6.44 -4.83
N PRO A 2 -28.38 6.44 -3.73
CA PRO A 2 -27.44 7.52 -3.48
C PRO A 2 -26.48 7.55 -4.67
N THR A 3 -26.37 8.70 -5.32
CA THR A 3 -25.40 8.95 -6.39
C THR A 3 -24.00 8.73 -5.84
N GLU A 4 -23.08 8.18 -6.66
CA GLU A 4 -21.66 8.17 -6.31
C GLU A 4 -21.28 9.58 -5.82
N PRO A 5 -20.64 9.72 -4.64
CA PRO A 5 -20.16 11.01 -4.22
C PRO A 5 -19.21 11.52 -5.32
N ASN A 6 -19.49 12.71 -5.82
CA ASN A 6 -18.56 13.37 -6.74
C ASN A 6 -17.19 13.45 -6.04
N LEU A 7 -16.09 13.24 -6.76
CA LEU A 7 -14.72 13.36 -6.22
C LEU A 7 -14.53 14.61 -5.36
N GLY A 8 -15.14 15.73 -5.72
CA GLY A 8 -15.12 16.96 -4.92
C GLY A 8 -15.77 16.80 -3.54
N GLU A 9 -16.89 16.10 -3.43
CA GLU A 9 -17.58 15.82 -2.16
C GLU A 9 -16.79 14.86 -1.28
N ALA A 10 -16.26 13.78 -1.86
CA ALA A 10 -15.42 12.82 -1.15
C ALA A 10 -14.15 13.49 -0.58
N LEU A 11 -13.50 14.33 -1.39
CA LEU A 11 -12.33 15.11 -0.97
C LEU A 11 -12.69 16.15 0.11
N ALA A 12 -13.82 16.84 -0.02
CA ALA A 12 -14.27 17.80 0.97
C ALA A 12 -14.55 17.11 2.32
N ALA A 13 -15.23 15.97 2.30
CA ALA A 13 -15.48 15.15 3.48
C ALA A 13 -14.17 14.71 4.14
N LEU A 14 -13.22 14.18 3.35
CA LEU A 14 -11.91 13.75 3.86
C LEU A 14 -11.12 14.90 4.49
N LYS A 15 -11.10 16.08 3.86
CA LYS A 15 -10.44 17.30 4.38
C LYS A 15 -11.07 17.78 5.69
N SER A 16 -12.37 17.59 5.86
CA SER A 16 -13.10 18.01 7.06
C SER A 16 -13.00 17.03 8.22
N TYR A 17 -12.57 15.78 7.98
CA TYR A 17 -12.53 14.74 9.02
C TYR A 17 -11.25 14.85 9.86
N PRO A 18 -11.33 15.10 11.18
CA PRO A 18 -10.13 15.33 12.00
C PRO A 18 -9.25 14.09 12.11
N LEU A 19 -7.95 14.25 11.89
CA LEU A 19 -6.97 13.15 11.98
C LEU A 19 -7.00 12.44 13.34
N LEU A 20 -7.11 13.19 14.44
CA LEU A 20 -7.15 12.60 15.78
C LEU A 20 -8.41 11.74 15.99
N ASP A 21 -9.54 12.15 15.40
CA ASP A 21 -10.77 11.34 15.43
C ASP A 21 -10.63 10.08 14.58
N ALA A 22 -10.00 10.17 13.40
CA ALA A 22 -9.70 9.01 12.58
C ALA A 22 -8.91 7.95 13.36
N ILE A 23 -7.89 8.37 14.10
CA ILE A 23 -7.05 7.49 14.92
C ILE A 23 -7.87 6.92 16.10
N ARG A 24 -8.56 7.77 16.86
CA ARG A 24 -9.32 7.38 18.06
C ARG A 24 -10.47 6.43 17.76
N GLN A 25 -11.15 6.65 16.63
CA GLN A 25 -12.33 5.88 16.22
C GLN A 25 -11.99 4.66 15.37
N ARG A 26 -10.73 4.49 14.95
CA ARG A 26 -10.28 3.35 14.16
C ARG A 26 -10.64 2.03 14.84
N ARG A 27 -11.41 1.18 14.15
CA ARG A 27 -11.77 -0.17 14.60
C ARG A 27 -11.72 -1.13 13.42
N SER A 28 -11.41 -2.39 13.70
CA SER A 28 -11.58 -3.46 12.71
C SER A 28 -13.07 -3.80 12.59
N ARG A 29 -13.68 -3.44 11.47
CA ARG A 29 -15.07 -3.80 11.14
C ARG A 29 -15.06 -4.93 10.12
N ARG A 30 -15.75 -6.02 10.45
CA ARG A 30 -15.71 -7.27 9.65
C ARG A 30 -17.03 -7.61 8.96
N PHE A 31 -18.12 -6.95 9.34
CA PHE A 31 -19.43 -7.14 8.73
C PHE A 31 -19.67 -6.06 7.69
N SER A 32 -19.64 -6.42 6.41
CA SER A 32 -19.89 -5.52 5.28
C SER A 32 -21.37 -5.54 4.86
N LEU A 33 -21.79 -4.54 4.09
CA LEU A 33 -23.08 -4.58 3.41
C LEU A 33 -23.12 -5.79 2.46
N GLY A 34 -24.30 -6.42 2.32
CA GLY A 34 -24.46 -7.68 1.59
C GLY A 34 -23.95 -8.95 2.29
N ALA A 35 -23.22 -8.85 3.41
CA ALA A 35 -22.70 -10.03 4.10
C ALA A 35 -23.79 -10.82 4.87
N ARG A 36 -23.48 -12.09 5.14
CA ARG A 36 -24.26 -12.98 6.00
C ARG A 36 -23.36 -13.59 7.06
N LEU A 37 -23.62 -13.30 8.33
CA LEU A 37 -22.96 -13.96 9.45
C LEU A 37 -23.78 -15.16 9.89
N THR A 38 -23.13 -16.32 9.97
CA THR A 38 -23.74 -17.59 10.39
C THR A 38 -23.44 -17.87 11.85
N GLY A 39 -24.38 -18.50 12.56
CA GLY A 39 -24.22 -18.92 13.97
C GLY A 39 -25.46 -18.61 14.80
N SER A 40 -25.71 -19.39 15.85
CA SER A 40 -26.76 -19.08 16.83
C SER A 40 -26.34 -17.88 17.70
N GLY A 41 -27.28 -17.01 18.05
CA GLY A 41 -27.04 -15.81 18.88
C GLY A 41 -26.67 -14.55 18.10
N LEU A 42 -25.64 -14.60 17.24
CA LEU A 42 -25.16 -13.44 16.45
C LEU A 42 -25.42 -13.56 14.94
N GLY A 43 -26.19 -14.55 14.50
CA GLY A 43 -26.55 -14.73 13.10
C GLY A 43 -27.30 -13.52 12.54
N TYR A 44 -26.82 -12.95 11.44
CA TYR A 44 -27.42 -11.76 10.83
C TYR A 44 -27.22 -11.76 9.31
N GLN A 45 -28.29 -11.41 8.59
CA GLN A 45 -28.30 -11.19 7.15
C GLN A 45 -28.42 -9.68 6.88
N SER A 46 -27.46 -9.12 6.15
CA SER A 46 -27.54 -7.73 5.73
C SER A 46 -28.81 -7.49 4.90
N LYS A 47 -29.52 -6.40 5.20
CA LYS A 47 -30.70 -5.94 4.44
C LYS A 47 -30.31 -5.08 3.22
N SER A 48 -29.03 -4.77 3.06
CA SER A 48 -28.50 -3.95 1.97
C SER A 48 -27.69 -4.84 1.02
N PRO A 49 -27.69 -4.56 -0.29
CA PRO A 49 -26.83 -5.25 -1.23
C PRO A 49 -25.35 -4.95 -0.94
N PRO A 50 -24.40 -5.77 -1.45
CA PRO A 50 -23.00 -5.39 -1.50
C PRO A 50 -22.84 -4.01 -2.14
N HIS A 51 -21.94 -3.19 -1.59
CA HIS A 51 -21.66 -1.85 -2.08
C HIS A 51 -20.15 -1.74 -2.35
N PRO A 52 -19.70 -1.93 -3.60
CA PRO A 52 -18.29 -1.78 -3.96
C PRO A 52 -17.82 -0.35 -3.73
N LEU A 53 -16.50 -0.19 -3.59
CA LEU A 53 -15.89 1.12 -3.63
C LEU A 53 -15.97 1.68 -5.04
N SER A 54 -16.21 2.99 -5.14
CA SER A 54 -16.02 3.74 -6.38
C SER A 54 -14.52 3.83 -6.72
N GLU A 55 -14.19 4.12 -7.99
CA GLU A 55 -12.80 4.35 -8.40
C GLU A 55 -12.14 5.47 -7.56
N THR A 56 -12.90 6.51 -7.23
CA THR A 56 -12.45 7.60 -6.38
C THR A 56 -12.07 7.15 -4.97
N GLU A 57 -12.90 6.33 -4.33
CA GLU A 57 -12.61 5.81 -2.99
C GLU A 57 -11.39 4.88 -3.01
N GLU A 58 -11.28 4.02 -4.04
CA GLU A 58 -10.10 3.19 -4.24
C GLU A 58 -8.83 4.04 -4.44
N ALA A 59 -8.91 5.08 -5.27
CA ALA A 59 -7.79 6.00 -5.53
C ALA A 59 -7.30 6.68 -4.25
N LEU A 60 -8.22 7.19 -3.43
CA LEU A 60 -7.88 7.84 -2.16
C LEU A 60 -7.25 6.87 -1.16
N LEU A 61 -7.79 5.65 -1.04
CA LEU A 61 -7.26 4.63 -0.15
C LEU A 61 -5.88 4.14 -0.61
N VAL A 62 -5.69 3.96 -1.91
CA VAL A 62 -4.40 3.60 -2.52
C VAL A 62 -3.39 4.71 -2.30
N PHE A 63 -3.76 5.97 -2.51
CA PHE A 63 -2.87 7.09 -2.25
C PHE A 63 -2.46 7.14 -0.77
N ALA A 64 -3.39 6.94 0.17
CA ALA A 64 -3.08 6.87 1.60
C ALA A 64 -2.17 5.68 1.96
N ALA A 65 -2.33 4.54 1.30
CA ALA A 65 -1.60 3.31 1.60
C ALA A 65 -0.26 3.17 0.87
N ALA A 66 -0.06 3.87 -0.26
CA ALA A 66 1.05 3.61 -1.17
C ALA A 66 1.44 4.78 -2.09
N GLY A 67 0.80 5.95 -1.97
CA GLY A 67 0.97 7.09 -2.87
C GLY A 67 2.37 7.69 -2.88
N ILE A 68 2.71 8.31 -4.02
CA ILE A 68 3.92 9.14 -4.21
C ILE A 68 3.54 10.59 -3.90
N ASN A 69 4.25 11.23 -2.98
CA ASN A 69 3.92 12.59 -2.52
C ASN A 69 5.00 13.63 -2.86
N GLY A 70 5.94 13.30 -3.75
CA GLY A 70 6.99 14.20 -4.21
C GLY A 70 8.38 13.64 -3.97
N PHE A 71 9.30 14.49 -3.56
CA PHE A 71 10.67 14.12 -3.22
C PHE A 71 10.89 14.19 -1.72
N CYS A 72 11.73 13.31 -1.17
CA CYS A 72 12.18 13.44 0.20
C CYS A 72 13.27 14.52 0.30
N LEU A 73 13.40 15.15 1.48
CA LEU A 73 14.40 16.20 1.69
C LEU A 73 15.83 15.63 1.79
N SER A 74 15.97 14.36 2.21
CA SER A 74 17.23 13.62 2.30
C SER A 74 18.37 14.40 2.97
N GLU A 75 18.07 15.05 4.11
CA GLU A 75 19.02 15.84 4.90
C GLU A 75 20.02 14.92 5.63
N LEU A 76 20.95 14.33 4.88
CA LEU A 76 21.96 13.40 5.35
C LEU A 76 23.37 13.88 4.97
N PRO A 77 24.40 13.62 5.81
CA PRO A 77 25.78 13.91 5.47
C PRO A 77 26.23 12.95 4.36
N MET A 78 26.45 13.47 3.15
CA MET A 78 26.91 12.67 2.01
C MET A 78 28.37 12.26 2.13
N ASP A 79 29.19 13.09 2.78
CA ASP A 79 30.58 12.83 3.11
C ASP A 79 30.81 13.02 4.63
N GLY A 80 31.93 12.51 5.12
CA GLY A 80 32.25 12.54 6.55
C GLY A 80 32.78 13.88 7.07
N GLY A 81 33.03 14.87 6.20
CA GLY A 81 33.54 16.17 6.62
C GLY A 81 34.89 16.14 7.38
N GLY A 82 35.65 15.05 7.27
CA GLY A 82 36.88 14.83 8.05
C GLY A 82 36.66 14.33 9.48
N GLU A 83 35.42 14.10 9.90
CA GLU A 83 35.09 13.47 11.17
C GLU A 83 35.13 11.93 11.02
N PRO A 84 35.81 11.22 11.94
CA PRO A 84 35.79 9.75 11.95
C PRO A 84 34.36 9.21 12.08
N GLU A 85 34.05 8.12 11.36
CA GLU A 85 32.74 7.44 11.42
C GLU A 85 31.54 8.34 11.06
N SER A 86 31.77 9.37 10.23
CA SER A 86 30.75 10.31 9.75
C SER A 86 30.50 10.16 8.24
N GLY A 87 29.35 10.65 7.77
CA GLY A 87 28.90 10.52 6.38
C GLY A 87 27.85 9.41 6.21
N GLY A 88 27.81 8.78 5.04
CA GLY A 88 26.94 7.62 4.79
C GLY A 88 25.55 7.95 4.23
N GLY A 89 25.29 9.21 3.84
CA GLY A 89 24.02 9.60 3.21
C GLY A 89 23.72 8.90 1.88
N ASN A 90 24.74 8.32 1.24
CA ASN A 90 24.62 7.44 0.09
C ASN A 90 23.86 6.13 0.38
N VAL A 91 23.51 5.85 1.63
CA VAL A 91 22.61 4.75 2.00
C VAL A 91 21.22 4.88 1.34
N MET A 92 20.78 6.10 1.04
CA MET A 92 19.48 6.34 0.40
C MET A 92 19.42 5.76 -1.01
N ALA A 93 18.53 4.79 -1.22
CA ALA A 93 18.31 4.13 -2.50
C ALA A 93 17.52 4.99 -3.51
N ALA A 94 16.75 5.96 -3.03
CA ALA A 94 16.00 6.90 -3.86
C ALA A 94 15.74 8.21 -3.12
N LEU A 95 15.41 9.26 -3.87
CA LEU A 95 15.00 10.56 -3.32
C LEU A 95 13.49 10.80 -3.42
N THR A 96 12.70 9.74 -3.59
CA THR A 96 11.25 9.84 -3.77
C THR A 96 10.53 9.78 -2.42
N GLY A 97 9.52 10.63 -2.25
CA GLY A 97 8.62 10.62 -1.10
C GLY A 97 7.42 9.72 -1.32
N ARG A 98 7.00 9.03 -0.26
CA ARG A 98 5.75 8.25 -0.21
C ARG A 98 4.90 8.64 0.98
N THR A 99 3.61 8.32 0.91
CA THR A 99 2.66 8.44 2.03
C THR A 99 2.87 7.38 3.11
N ILE A 100 3.71 6.38 2.85
CA ILE A 100 4.16 5.38 3.82
C ILE A 100 5.68 5.45 4.03
N ALA A 101 6.13 5.08 5.22
CA ALA A 101 7.54 5.01 5.54
C ALA A 101 8.23 3.87 4.77
N SER A 102 9.50 4.08 4.44
CA SER A 102 10.41 3.07 3.89
C SER A 102 11.81 3.37 4.38
N ALA A 103 12.49 2.36 4.94
CA ALA A 103 13.91 2.45 5.22
C ALA A 103 14.67 2.82 3.94
N ASP A 104 15.57 3.78 4.06
CA ASP A 104 16.51 4.27 3.04
C ASP A 104 15.86 4.57 1.68
N ALA A 105 14.56 4.91 1.68
CA ALA A 105 13.74 5.07 0.47
C ALA A 105 13.83 3.89 -0.53
N ILE A 106 14.04 2.66 -0.04
CA ILE A 106 14.08 1.45 -0.88
C ILE A 106 12.74 1.17 -1.57
N HIS A 107 11.64 1.60 -0.93
CA HIS A 107 10.28 1.43 -1.39
C HIS A 107 9.92 -0.03 -1.72
N ALA A 108 10.37 -0.96 -0.87
CA ALA A 108 10.19 -2.41 -1.01
C ALA A 108 8.72 -2.87 -1.09
N THR A 109 7.77 -2.06 -0.60
CA THR A 109 6.36 -2.43 -0.53
C THR A 109 5.57 -1.94 -1.74
N THR A 110 4.95 -2.86 -2.47
CA THR A 110 3.85 -2.59 -3.42
C THR A 110 2.49 -2.90 -2.77
N LEU A 111 1.41 -2.47 -3.41
CA LEU A 111 0.04 -2.77 -3.00
C LEU A 111 -0.66 -3.53 -4.13
N ILE A 112 -1.31 -4.64 -3.80
CA ILE A 112 -2.20 -5.36 -4.71
C ILE A 112 -3.64 -4.98 -4.36
N VAL A 113 -4.37 -4.46 -5.35
CA VAL A 113 -5.78 -4.11 -5.22
C VAL A 113 -6.63 -5.17 -5.92
N ILE A 114 -7.55 -5.80 -5.19
CA ILE A 114 -8.40 -6.87 -5.73
C ILE A 114 -9.86 -6.49 -5.54
N ASN A 115 -10.57 -6.24 -6.63
CA ASN A 115 -12.01 -5.99 -6.64
C ASN A 115 -12.70 -6.94 -7.65
N ASP A 116 -13.99 -6.74 -7.92
CA ASP A 116 -14.73 -7.61 -8.83
C ASP A 116 -14.32 -7.46 -10.30
N GLU A 117 -13.81 -6.29 -10.69
CA GLU A 117 -13.42 -5.99 -12.07
C GLU A 117 -12.05 -6.58 -12.42
N ALA A 118 -11.08 -6.46 -11.51
CA ALA A 118 -9.70 -6.84 -11.80
C ALA A 118 -8.84 -6.97 -10.53
N THR A 119 -7.66 -7.55 -10.74
CA THR A 119 -6.55 -7.52 -9.79
C THR A 119 -5.49 -6.60 -10.36
N TRP A 120 -5.14 -5.56 -9.59
CA TRP A 120 -4.20 -4.52 -9.96
C TRP A 120 -2.98 -4.57 -9.05
N MET A 121 -1.81 -4.26 -9.60
CA MET A 121 -0.61 -3.96 -8.84
C MET A 121 -0.33 -2.47 -8.90
N ILE A 122 -0.06 -1.85 -7.75
CA ILE A 122 0.35 -0.45 -7.68
C ILE A 122 1.85 -0.37 -7.89
N LYS A 123 2.28 0.37 -8.91
CA LYS A 123 3.68 0.63 -9.20
C LYS A 123 4.39 1.24 -7.99
N ARG A 124 5.59 0.76 -7.73
CA ARG A 124 6.52 1.37 -6.77
C ARG A 124 7.23 2.55 -7.46
N PRO A 125 7.81 3.49 -6.70
CA PRO A 125 8.53 4.63 -7.29
C PRO A 125 9.57 4.25 -8.36
N GLN A 126 10.31 3.17 -8.16
CA GLN A 126 11.32 2.66 -9.10
C GLN A 126 10.74 2.13 -10.43
N ASP A 127 9.43 1.92 -10.51
CA ASP A 127 8.75 1.49 -11.74
C ASP A 127 8.34 2.69 -12.62
N PHE A 128 8.70 3.92 -12.23
CA PHE A 128 8.45 5.15 -12.98
C PHE A 128 9.75 5.80 -13.45
N ALA A 129 9.69 6.51 -14.58
CA ALA A 129 10.78 7.41 -14.95
C ALA A 129 10.82 8.61 -14.00
N ALA A 130 12.02 9.17 -13.79
CA ALA A 130 12.23 10.28 -12.85
C ALA A 130 11.31 11.50 -13.12
N GLY A 131 11.03 11.81 -14.39
CA GLY A 131 10.12 12.90 -14.77
C GLY A 131 8.65 12.66 -14.39
N GLU A 132 8.21 11.40 -14.29
CA GLU A 132 6.83 11.06 -13.94
C GLU A 132 6.55 11.26 -12.45
N ILE A 133 7.56 11.18 -11.58
CA ILE A 133 7.40 11.35 -10.13
C ILE A 133 6.87 12.75 -9.80
N ALA A 134 7.49 13.79 -10.38
CA ALA A 134 7.06 15.17 -10.17
C ALA A 134 5.65 15.41 -10.72
N GLU A 135 5.32 14.79 -11.85
CA GLU A 135 4.00 14.89 -12.46
C GLU A 135 2.91 14.26 -11.58
N LEU A 136 3.14 13.04 -11.07
CA LEU A 136 2.19 12.37 -10.16
C LEU A 136 1.98 13.16 -8.87
N ALA A 137 3.05 13.71 -8.30
CA ALA A 137 2.95 14.57 -7.12
C ALA A 137 2.15 15.85 -7.42
N GLY A 138 2.34 16.46 -8.59
CA GLY A 138 1.57 17.62 -9.05
C GLY A 138 0.08 17.30 -9.23
N LEU A 139 -0.26 16.18 -9.85
CA LEU A 139 -1.63 15.69 -10.01
C LEU A 139 -2.29 15.46 -8.64
N ALA A 140 -1.57 14.83 -7.71
CA ALA A 140 -2.06 14.60 -6.34
C ALA A 140 -2.31 15.93 -5.60
N ALA A 141 -1.38 16.90 -5.72
CA ALA A 141 -1.54 18.23 -5.13
C ALA A 141 -2.75 18.99 -5.71
N ALA A 142 -3.04 18.79 -7.00
CA ALA A 142 -4.23 19.34 -7.68
C ALA A 142 -5.52 18.57 -7.35
N GLY A 143 -5.47 17.49 -6.56
CA GLY A 143 -6.63 16.67 -6.20
C GLY A 143 -7.10 15.72 -7.31
N GLN A 144 -6.30 15.49 -8.36
CA GLN A 144 -6.63 14.62 -9.49
C GLN A 144 -6.36 13.14 -9.18
N MET A 145 -6.94 12.64 -8.09
CA MET A 145 -6.62 11.32 -7.52
C MET A 145 -6.94 10.15 -8.44
N ASN A 146 -8.01 10.23 -9.24
CA ASN A 146 -8.36 9.14 -10.17
C ASN A 146 -7.30 9.01 -11.27
N GLU A 147 -6.74 10.12 -11.74
CA GLU A 147 -5.68 10.10 -12.75
C GLU A 147 -4.38 9.54 -12.16
N VAL A 148 -3.99 9.99 -10.96
CA VAL A 148 -2.86 9.42 -10.22
C VAL A 148 -3.04 7.91 -10.08
N TYR A 149 -4.24 7.46 -9.69
CA TYR A 149 -4.52 6.05 -9.48
C TYR A 149 -4.44 5.23 -10.76
N ARG A 150 -5.06 5.71 -11.86
CA ARG A 150 -5.01 5.04 -13.17
C ARG A 150 -3.58 4.91 -13.69
N ARG A 151 -2.77 5.97 -13.56
CA ARG A 151 -1.35 5.97 -13.98
C ARG A 151 -0.45 5.14 -13.09
N SER A 152 -0.85 4.92 -11.84
CA SER A 152 -0.05 4.19 -10.85
C SER A 152 -0.37 2.71 -10.75
N ARG A 153 -1.37 2.20 -11.48
CA ARG A 153 -1.77 0.79 -11.42
C ARG A 153 -1.49 0.06 -12.72
N ILE A 154 -1.14 -1.22 -12.60
CA ILE A 154 -1.00 -2.16 -13.71
C ILE A 154 -2.01 -3.29 -13.49
N LYS A 155 -2.78 -3.63 -14.53
CA LYS A 155 -3.68 -4.77 -14.49
C LYS A 155 -2.86 -6.05 -14.57
N ILE A 156 -2.95 -6.90 -13.56
CA ILE A 156 -2.25 -8.20 -13.54
C ILE A 156 -3.20 -9.38 -13.72
N ARG A 157 -4.51 -9.16 -13.58
CA ARG A 157 -5.55 -10.18 -13.83
C ARG A 157 -6.91 -9.56 -14.14
N ASP A 158 -7.66 -10.17 -15.03
CA ASP A 158 -9.11 -9.97 -15.15
C ASP A 158 -9.87 -10.55 -13.95
N GLY A 159 -10.80 -9.77 -13.43
CA GLY A 159 -11.59 -10.12 -12.26
C GLY A 159 -10.80 -10.24 -10.96
N ARG A 160 -11.56 -10.57 -9.93
CA ARG A 160 -11.07 -10.88 -8.59
C ARG A 160 -10.16 -12.10 -8.59
N THR A 161 -8.97 -11.97 -8.00
CA THR A 161 -8.17 -13.13 -7.61
C THR A 161 -8.86 -13.87 -6.47
N THR A 162 -9.19 -15.15 -6.67
CA THR A 162 -9.95 -15.95 -5.70
C THR A 162 -9.11 -17.05 -5.07
N VAL A 163 -9.22 -17.18 -3.74
CA VAL A 163 -8.75 -18.36 -3.00
C VAL A 163 -9.94 -19.24 -2.60
N ALA A 164 -9.71 -20.56 -2.51
CA ALA A 164 -10.76 -21.48 -2.10
C ALA A 164 -11.24 -21.14 -0.67
N ARG A 165 -12.54 -20.87 -0.51
CA ARG A 165 -13.15 -20.52 0.79
C ARG A 165 -13.47 -21.77 1.62
N GLN A 166 -12.49 -22.66 1.76
CA GLN A 166 -12.58 -23.92 2.48
C GLN A 166 -11.21 -24.31 3.08
N VAL A 167 -11.22 -25.24 4.02
CA VAL A 167 -10.01 -25.85 4.59
C VAL A 167 -9.29 -26.66 3.49
N PRO A 168 -7.95 -26.66 3.40
CA PRO A 168 -6.99 -26.01 4.31
C PRO A 168 -6.67 -24.54 3.97
N THR A 169 -7.18 -24.01 2.86
CA THR A 169 -6.82 -22.67 2.34
C THR A 169 -7.34 -21.52 3.22
N LEU A 170 -8.48 -21.70 3.89
CA LEU A 170 -9.10 -20.66 4.71
C LEU A 170 -9.61 -21.22 6.04
N PHE A 171 -9.25 -20.56 7.15
CA PHE A 171 -9.81 -20.87 8.45
C PHE A 171 -11.34 -20.68 8.48
N PRO A 172 -12.12 -21.63 9.04
CA PRO A 172 -13.58 -21.61 8.98
C PRO A 172 -14.24 -20.30 9.47
N PHE A 173 -13.67 -19.66 10.50
CA PHE A 173 -14.21 -18.42 11.08
C PHE A 173 -14.09 -17.20 10.15
N ASN A 174 -13.29 -17.27 9.08
CA ASN A 174 -13.18 -16.22 8.07
C ASN A 174 -14.13 -16.44 6.89
N LYS A 175 -14.66 -17.66 6.73
CA LYS A 175 -15.42 -18.07 5.53
C LYS A 175 -16.58 -17.12 5.21
N TRP A 176 -17.26 -16.57 6.21
CA TRP A 176 -18.43 -15.72 6.03
C TRP A 176 -18.12 -14.31 5.48
N SER A 177 -16.89 -13.79 5.64
CA SER A 177 -16.50 -12.43 5.22
C SER A 177 -15.34 -12.39 4.22
N THR A 178 -14.69 -13.52 3.95
CA THR A 178 -13.60 -13.58 2.95
C THR A 178 -14.14 -13.65 1.52
N ASN A 179 -13.53 -12.84 0.65
CA ASN A 179 -13.64 -12.88 -0.81
C ASN A 179 -15.09 -12.86 -1.30
N LEU A 180 -15.88 -11.95 -0.72
CA LEU A 180 -17.26 -11.69 -1.12
C LEU A 180 -17.30 -10.75 -2.33
N PRO A 181 -18.30 -10.90 -3.23
CA PRO A 181 -18.60 -9.88 -4.24
C PRO A 181 -18.80 -8.50 -3.61
N GLY A 182 -18.38 -7.45 -4.30
CA GLY A 182 -18.44 -6.06 -3.87
C GLY A 182 -17.40 -5.66 -2.83
N THR A 183 -16.42 -6.51 -2.51
CA THR A 183 -15.34 -6.15 -1.56
C THR A 183 -14.06 -5.74 -2.27
N THR A 184 -13.30 -4.79 -1.73
CA THR A 184 -11.95 -4.50 -2.25
C THR A 184 -10.91 -4.95 -1.23
N TYR A 185 -9.91 -5.71 -1.68
CA TYR A 185 -8.72 -6.01 -0.89
C TYR A 185 -7.61 -5.05 -1.25
N PHE A 186 -6.97 -4.48 -0.24
CA PHE A 186 -5.72 -3.73 -0.35
C PHE A 186 -4.64 -4.57 0.35
N LEU A 187 -3.91 -5.38 -0.42
CA LEU A 187 -2.92 -6.32 0.09
C LEU A 187 -1.52 -5.75 -0.09
N PRO A 188 -0.83 -5.30 0.98
CA PRO A 188 0.57 -4.90 0.88
C PRO A 188 1.44 -6.13 0.62
N VAL A 189 2.37 -6.01 -0.32
CA VAL A 189 3.37 -7.03 -0.64
C VAL A 189 4.74 -6.40 -0.52
N GLY A 190 5.52 -6.90 0.43
CA GLY A 190 6.92 -6.49 0.61
C GLY A 190 7.82 -7.39 -0.22
N ASP A 191 8.66 -6.77 -1.05
CA ASP A 191 9.74 -7.42 -1.78
C ASP A 191 11.07 -6.97 -1.19
N LEU A 192 11.63 -7.82 -0.33
CA LEU A 192 12.87 -7.56 0.38
C LEU A 192 14.10 -8.11 -0.36
N THR A 193 13.92 -8.70 -1.56
CA THR A 193 15.01 -9.41 -2.23
C THR A 193 16.19 -8.51 -2.54
N ALA A 194 15.95 -7.36 -3.20
CA ALA A 194 17.01 -6.41 -3.52
C ALA A 194 17.67 -5.82 -2.27
N MET A 195 16.87 -5.55 -1.21
CA MET A 195 17.39 -5.07 0.07
C MET A 195 18.33 -6.11 0.71
N TYR A 196 17.93 -7.38 0.79
CA TYR A 196 18.77 -8.42 1.36
C TYR A 196 20.06 -8.62 0.57
N ILE A 197 19.99 -8.56 -0.76
CA ILE A 197 21.19 -8.61 -1.60
C ILE A 197 22.12 -7.45 -1.25
N ASN A 198 21.60 -6.22 -1.18
CA ASN A 198 22.41 -5.06 -0.81
C ASN A 198 23.02 -5.19 0.59
N VAL A 199 22.25 -5.66 1.59
CA VAL A 199 22.78 -5.89 2.95
C VAL A 199 23.89 -6.94 2.94
N LEU A 200 23.75 -8.02 2.19
CA LEU A 200 24.81 -9.04 2.08
C LEU A 200 26.07 -8.44 1.43
N LEU A 201 25.91 -7.70 0.33
CA LEU A 201 27.04 -7.05 -0.35
C LEU A 201 27.75 -6.05 0.57
N SER A 202 27.01 -5.19 1.26
CA SER A 202 27.57 -4.25 2.23
C SER A 202 28.21 -4.96 3.43
N SER A 203 27.66 -6.09 3.89
CA SER A 203 28.25 -6.84 5.00
C SER A 203 29.58 -7.50 4.62
N PHE A 204 29.71 -7.92 3.37
CA PHE A 204 30.91 -8.58 2.84
C PHE A 204 31.94 -7.61 2.28
N ASP A 205 31.66 -6.31 2.31
CA ASP A 205 32.60 -5.26 1.90
C ASP A 205 33.82 -5.25 2.84
N GLU A 206 34.96 -4.78 2.34
CA GLU A 206 36.23 -4.68 3.06
C GLU A 206 36.12 -3.84 4.34
N GLU A 207 35.20 -2.87 4.36
CA GLU A 207 34.96 -2.00 5.50
C GLU A 207 34.19 -2.69 6.64
N VAL A 208 33.14 -3.46 6.32
CA VAL A 208 32.29 -4.13 7.33
C VAL A 208 32.83 -5.51 7.69
N ASN A 209 33.38 -6.23 6.70
CA ASN A 209 34.19 -7.43 6.85
C ASN A 209 33.51 -8.57 7.66
N LEU A 210 32.19 -8.72 7.53
CA LEU A 210 31.44 -9.83 8.11
C LEU A 210 31.44 -11.01 7.13
N TYR A 211 31.50 -12.24 7.66
CA TYR A 211 31.44 -13.46 6.84
C TYR A 211 30.38 -14.41 7.38
N ILE A 212 29.74 -15.15 6.47
CA ILE A 212 28.86 -16.25 6.87
C ILE A 212 29.75 -17.42 7.33
N ALA A 213 29.71 -17.72 8.62
CA ALA A 213 30.27 -18.95 9.17
C ALA A 213 29.16 -20.02 9.20
N ASP A 214 29.32 -21.09 8.43
CA ASP A 214 28.49 -22.29 8.58
C ASP A 214 29.15 -23.20 9.61
N GLU A 215 28.65 -23.21 10.85
CA GLU A 215 29.20 -24.07 11.92
C GLU A 215 28.97 -25.58 11.68
N ARG A 216 28.26 -25.95 10.60
CA ARG A 216 27.91 -27.35 10.29
C ARG A 216 28.71 -27.93 9.12
N ASN A 217 29.57 -27.15 8.47
CA ASN A 217 30.46 -27.60 7.39
C ASN A 217 31.93 -27.24 7.68
#